data_AF-A0A935CNM8-F1
#
_entry.id   AF-A0A935CNM8-F1
#
_cell.length_a   1.000
_cell.length_b   1.000
_cell.length_c   1.000
_cell.angle_alpha   90.00
_cell.angle_beta   90.00
_cell.angle_gamma   90.00
#
_symmetry.space_group_name_H-M   'P 1'
#
loop_
_entity.id
_entity.type
_entity.pdbx_description
1 polymer ?
#
loop_
_entity_poly.entity_id
_entity_poly.type
_entity_poly.pdbx_seq_one_letter_code
_entity_poly.pdbx_strand_id
1 'polypeptide(L)'
;MISDLWGVTAGFRQSNAWLAVLTGNLLPPTFYAGDAWGSFNSLARLGTGLLAAFGLIFWLLPIVDRALSADVPGTCEVPGTWG
;
A
#
# COMPACT_ATOMS: atom_id res chain seq x y z
N MET A 1 -13.70 -5.04 -29.58
CA MET A 1 -14.30 -5.13 -28.23
C MET A 1 -13.27 -5.34 -27.13
N ILE A 2 -12.27 -6.23 -27.25
CA ILE A 2 -11.13 -6.24 -26.31
C ILE A 2 -10.19 -5.04 -26.57
N SER A 3 -10.00 -4.65 -27.84
CA SER A 3 -9.17 -3.49 -28.22
C SER A 3 -9.63 -2.15 -27.62
N ASP A 4 -10.93 -1.98 -27.35
CA ASP A 4 -11.48 -0.77 -26.70
C ASP A 4 -11.08 -0.66 -25.23
N LEU A 5 -10.83 -1.81 -24.59
CA LEU A 5 -10.36 -1.90 -23.22
C LEU A 5 -8.88 -1.54 -23.08
N TRP A 6 -8.09 -1.60 -24.15
CA TRP A 6 -6.69 -1.20 -24.14
C TRP A 6 -6.51 0.29 -23.88
N GLY A 7 -7.44 1.13 -24.37
CA GLY A 7 -7.48 2.56 -24.02
C GLY A 7 -7.80 2.78 -22.54
N VAL A 8 -8.64 1.90 -21.96
CA VAL A 8 -8.95 1.87 -20.52
C VAL A 8 -7.78 1.36 -19.69
N THR A 9 -6.92 0.48 -20.18
CA THR A 9 -5.75 0.02 -19.39
C THR A 9 -4.51 0.89 -19.60
N ALA A 10 -4.30 1.44 -20.79
CA ALA A 10 -3.10 2.23 -21.10
C ALA A 10 -3.24 3.73 -20.79
N GLY A 11 -4.45 4.30 -20.90
CA GLY A 11 -4.67 5.76 -20.80
C GLY A 11 -5.57 6.22 -19.64
N PHE A 12 -6.33 5.33 -19.01
CA PHE A 12 -7.32 5.67 -17.97
C PHE A 12 -6.68 6.26 -16.71
N ARG A 13 -5.63 5.60 -16.19
CA ARG A 13 -4.89 6.09 -15.01
C ARG A 13 -4.01 7.29 -15.36
N GLN A 14 -3.49 7.35 -16.58
CA GLN A 14 -2.56 8.42 -16.96
C GLN A 14 -3.27 9.78 -17.13
N SER A 15 -4.48 9.78 -17.67
CA SER A 15 -5.27 10.98 -17.90
C SER A 15 -6.25 11.32 -16.77
N ASN A 16 -6.72 10.32 -16.02
CA ASN A 16 -7.81 10.43 -15.05
C ASN A 16 -9.01 11.23 -15.58
N ALA A 17 -9.35 11.06 -16.87
CA ALA A 17 -10.47 11.78 -17.50
C ALA A 17 -11.81 11.53 -16.79
N TRP A 18 -11.98 10.32 -16.23
CA TRP A 18 -13.13 9.97 -15.40
C TRP A 18 -13.22 10.87 -14.14
N LEU A 19 -12.10 11.16 -13.50
CA LEU A 19 -12.02 12.02 -12.31
C LEU A 19 -12.31 13.47 -12.69
N ALA A 20 -11.83 13.91 -13.84
CA ALA A 20 -12.12 15.24 -14.39
C ALA A 20 -13.62 15.44 -14.66
N VAL A 21 -14.31 14.42 -15.20
CA VAL A 21 -15.77 14.44 -15.39
C VAL A 21 -16.51 14.53 -14.05
N LEU A 22 -16.11 13.72 -13.05
CA LEU A 22 -16.76 13.72 -11.73
C LEU A 22 -16.56 15.03 -10.95
N THR A 23 -15.41 15.67 -11.12
CA THR A 23 -15.08 16.93 -10.44
C THR A 23 -15.44 18.16 -11.27
N GLY A 24 -15.99 17.97 -12.48
CA GLY A 24 -16.33 19.08 -13.38
C GLY A 24 -15.15 19.94 -13.82
N ASN A 25 -13.94 19.36 -13.94
CA ASN A 25 -12.69 20.09 -14.24
C ASN A 25 -12.40 21.27 -13.28
N LEU A 26 -12.75 21.14 -11.99
CA LEU A 26 -12.49 22.19 -11.01
C LEU A 26 -10.99 22.43 -10.74
N LEU A 27 -10.15 21.43 -11.01
CA LEU A 27 -8.70 21.47 -10.74
C LEU A 27 -7.91 21.72 -12.04
N PRO A 28 -6.63 22.14 -11.94
CA PRO A 28 -5.79 22.32 -13.13
C PRO A 28 -5.62 21.02 -13.95
N PRO A 29 -5.45 21.10 -15.29
CA PRO A 29 -5.24 19.91 -16.13
C PRO A 29 -4.06 19.02 -15.69
N THR A 30 -3.02 19.64 -15.13
CA THR A 30 -1.83 18.97 -14.59
C THR A 30 -2.10 18.17 -13.31
N PHE A 31 -3.23 18.40 -12.64
CA PHE A 31 -3.65 17.58 -11.50
C PHE A 31 -4.19 16.23 -11.98
N TYR A 32 -5.03 16.23 -13.01
CA TYR A 32 -5.67 15.03 -13.53
C TYR A 32 -4.71 14.17 -14.35
N ALA A 33 -3.89 14.79 -15.20
CA ALA A 33 -3.04 14.07 -16.13
C ALA A 33 -1.55 14.19 -15.78
N GLY A 34 -0.83 13.07 -15.93
CA GLY A 34 0.62 13.00 -15.80
C GLY A 34 1.10 12.40 -14.48
N ASP A 35 2.41 12.57 -14.24
CA ASP A 35 3.16 11.96 -13.12
C ASP A 35 3.91 13.00 -12.28
N ALA A 36 3.58 14.29 -12.43
CA ALA A 36 4.18 15.37 -11.67
C ALA A 36 3.83 15.27 -10.17
N TRP A 37 4.69 15.85 -9.32
CA TRP A 37 4.40 15.99 -7.89
C TRP A 37 3.10 16.80 -7.68
N GLY A 38 2.23 16.29 -6.81
CA GLY A 38 0.91 16.88 -6.55
C GLY A 38 -0.17 16.49 -7.57
N SER A 39 0.16 15.77 -8.64
CA SER A 39 -0.86 15.13 -9.50
C SER A 39 -1.59 14.03 -8.74
N PHE A 40 -2.81 13.71 -9.19
CA PHE A 40 -3.59 12.60 -8.65
C PHE A 40 -2.82 11.28 -8.70
N ASN A 41 -2.07 11.01 -9.77
CA ASN A 41 -1.26 9.80 -9.89
C ASN A 41 -0.17 9.71 -8.83
N SER A 42 0.53 10.80 -8.56
CA SER A 42 1.56 10.87 -7.52
C SER A 42 0.93 10.64 -6.14
N LEU A 43 -0.18 11.31 -5.85
CA LEU A 43 -0.87 11.17 -4.57
C LEU A 43 -1.44 9.77 -4.37
N ALA A 44 -2.02 9.17 -5.41
CA ALA A 44 -2.53 7.81 -5.38
C ALA A 44 -1.40 6.80 -5.10
N ARG A 45 -0.21 6.96 -5.70
CA ARG A 45 0.95 6.12 -5.40
C ARG A 45 1.40 6.26 -3.95
N LEU A 46 1.51 7.48 -3.44
CA LEU A 46 1.90 7.73 -2.05
C LEU A 46 0.87 7.16 -1.08
N GLY A 47 -0.41 7.46 -1.28
CA GLY A 47 -1.50 6.98 -0.42
C GLY A 47 -1.55 5.45 -0.40
N THR A 48 -1.63 4.81 -1.56
CA THR A 48 -1.68 3.34 -1.63
C THR A 48 -0.41 2.68 -1.12
N GLY A 49 0.76 3.26 -1.37
CA GLY A 49 2.03 2.79 -0.84
C GLY A 49 2.11 2.86 0.69
N LEU A 50 1.64 3.96 1.28
CA LEU A 50 1.56 4.10 2.74
C LEU A 50 0.58 3.09 3.34
N LEU A 51 -0.62 2.95 2.77
CA LEU A 51 -1.60 1.96 3.23
C LEU A 51 -1.04 0.53 3.13
N ALA A 52 -0.33 0.21 2.04
CA ALA A 52 0.32 -1.08 1.88
C ALA A 52 1.41 -1.30 2.93
N ALA A 53 2.23 -0.29 3.21
CA ALA A 53 3.25 -0.36 4.25
C ALA A 53 2.63 -0.58 5.65
N PHE A 54 1.58 0.14 6.00
CA PHE A 54 0.85 -0.08 7.25
C PHE A 54 0.27 -1.50 7.32
N GLY A 55 -0.40 -1.95 6.26
CA GLY A 55 -0.93 -3.32 6.19
C GLY A 55 0.15 -4.39 6.37
N LEU A 56 1.30 -4.19 5.73
CA LEU A 56 2.46 -5.08 5.87
C LEU A 56 2.99 -5.11 7.30
N ILE A 57 3.13 -3.96 7.96
CA ILE A 57 3.62 -3.90 9.35
C ILE A 57 2.68 -4.69 10.27
N PHE A 58 1.37 -4.43 10.22
CA PHE A 58 0.40 -5.13 11.06
C PHE A 58 0.36 -6.64 10.79
N TRP A 59 0.60 -7.05 9.54
CA TRP A 59 0.62 -8.45 9.16
C TRP A 59 1.95 -9.15 9.53
N LEU A 60 3.08 -8.47 9.37
CA LEU A 60 4.41 -9.06 9.52
C LEU A 60 4.86 -9.12 10.98
N LEU A 61 4.57 -8.10 11.79
CA LEU A 61 4.95 -8.07 13.20
C LEU A 61 4.55 -9.32 14.01
N PRO A 62 3.30 -9.83 13.96
CA PRO A 62 2.93 -11.03 14.71
C PRO A 62 3.56 -12.32 14.16
N ILE A 63 4.05 -12.32 12.92
CA ILE A 63 4.78 -13.46 12.35
C ILE A 63 6.22 -13.47 12.90
N VAL A 64 6.86 -12.30 12.88
CA VAL A 64 8.21 -12.11 13.41
C VAL A 64 8.27 -12.42 14.91
N ASP A 65 7.28 -11.94 15.67
CA ASP A 65 7.19 -12.19 17.12
C ASP A 65 7.11 -13.68 17.46
N ARG A 66 6.30 -14.44 16.71
CA ARG A 66 6.20 -15.90 16.86
C ARG A 66 7.49 -16.61 16.46
N ALA A 67 8.13 -16.19 15.38
CA ALA A 67 9.39 -16.77 14.93
C ALA A 67 10.52 -16.55 15.94
N LEU A 68 10.60 -15.34 16.51
CA LEU A 68 11.60 -15.00 17.52
C LEU A 68 11.33 -15.70 18.86
N SER A 69 10.06 -15.78 19.28
CA SER A 69 9.66 -16.47 20.51
C SER A 69 9.85 -17.99 20.43
N ALA A 70 9.71 -18.57 19.23
CA ALA A 70 9.96 -19.99 19.00
C ALA A 70 11.46 -20.36 19.08
N ASP A 71 12.35 -19.39 18.88
CA ASP A 71 13.80 -19.57 18.90
C ASP A 71 14.41 -19.37 20.30
N VAL A 72 13.64 -18.87 21.29
CA VAL A 72 14.10 -18.79 22.69
C VAL A 72 14.21 -20.22 23.24
N PRO A 73 15.43 -20.75 23.47
CA PRO A 73 15.57 -22.09 24.02
C PRO A 73 15.02 -22.07 25.44
N GLY A 74 13.96 -22.82 25.68
CA GLY A 74 13.37 -22.96 27.00
C GLY A 74 14.31 -23.74 27.91
N THR A 75 15.29 -23.10 28.54
CA THR A 75 16.00 -23.66 29.70
C THR A 75 16.59 -22.56 30.59
N CYS A 76 15.79 -22.06 31.51
CA CYS A 76 16.24 -21.78 32.87
C CYS A 76 15.25 -22.46 33.82
N GLU A 77 15.08 -23.77 33.68
CA GLU A 77 14.44 -24.59 34.71
C GLU A 77 15.39 -24.55 35.93
N VAL A 78 15.02 -23.82 36.98
CA VAL A 78 15.80 -23.73 38.22
C VAL A 78 15.70 -25.09 38.92
N PRO A 79 16.78 -25.85 39.09
CA PRO A 79 16.70 -27.15 39.74
C PRO A 79 16.53 -26.97 41.25
N GLY A 80 15.45 -27.54 41.78
CA GLY A 80 15.36 -28.03 43.16
C GLY A 80 15.19 -26.98 44.26
N THR A 81 13.97 -26.84 44.77
CA THR A 81 13.71 -26.46 46.15
C THR A 81 14.25 -27.57 47.07
N TRP A 82 15.31 -27.30 47.83
CA TRP A 82 15.80 -28.20 48.89
C TRP A 82 14.93 -28.02 50.13
N GLY A 83 14.19 -29.09 50.48
CA GLY A 83 13.56 -29.25 51.80
C GLY A 83 14.54 -29.77 52.84
#